data_AF-C7YYQ6-F1
#
_entry.id   AF-C7YYQ6-F1
#
_cell.length_a   1.000
_cell.length_b   1.000
_cell.length_c   1.000
_cell.angle_alpha   90.00
_cell.angle_beta   90.00
_cell.angle_gamma   90.00
#
_symmetry.space_group_name_H-M   'P 1'
#
loop_
_entity.id
_entity.type
_entity.pdbx_description
1 polymer ?
#
loop_
_entity_poly.entity_id
_entity_poly.type
_entity_poly.pdbx_seq_one_letter_code
_entity_poly.pdbx_strand_id
1 'polypeptide(L)'
;MPPQIFKGRVLAAAGPLPGQLTVENLKRWASIRKGDFVDYFDEDVTHLLCTREQFDKRVPRVKDALKRGKRFHIVHCDWFEFSAVKNKRLPEKEFSMRNILAKQNAKRRERARIERGKRDGEKFVNTNFYHIYRDRSNFVYQLDITRDDEAAGEFGQKYTLCLWESNAKPHLYWFTAKFTKRKGNSQPTYHRPSVCPDKWRPQMDLFMEFFRVKTGVPWEDRVTLAMTMPSPYFQYEPPTGGKPLGRRLRFDSEYCQQINAELRGLPWPPVEEAQ
;
A
#
# COMPACT_ATOMS: atom_id res chain seq x y z
N MET A 1 32.93 14.81 42.71
CA MET A 1 32.49 15.62 41.55
C MET A 1 31.35 14.91 40.85
N PRO A 2 30.28 15.62 40.43
CA PRO A 2 29.20 15.01 39.67
C PRO A 2 29.71 14.41 38.35
N PRO A 3 29.14 13.29 37.89
CA PRO A 3 29.62 12.61 36.70
C PRO A 3 29.48 13.48 35.44
N GLN A 4 30.47 13.37 34.56
CA GLN A 4 30.63 14.21 33.36
C GLN A 4 29.74 13.73 32.21
N ILE A 5 28.45 13.56 32.47
CA ILE A 5 27.53 12.87 31.55
C ILE A 5 27.24 13.65 30.27
N PHE A 6 27.44 14.97 30.27
CA PHE A 6 27.24 15.84 29.11
C PHE A 6 28.55 16.35 28.50
N LYS A 7 29.69 15.72 28.81
CA LYS A 7 30.99 16.09 28.26
C LYS A 7 30.97 16.17 26.73
N GLY A 8 31.36 17.34 26.20
CA GLY A 8 31.43 17.59 24.76
C GLY A 8 30.06 17.65 24.08
N ARG A 9 29.03 18.09 24.81
CA ARG A 9 27.67 18.30 24.28
C ARG A 9 27.25 19.75 24.49
N VAL A 10 26.84 20.36 23.38
CA VAL A 10 26.24 21.68 23.34
C VAL A 10 24.72 21.51 23.21
N LEU A 11 23.98 22.04 24.17
CA LEU A 11 22.54 21.91 24.34
C LEU A 11 21.88 23.27 24.09
N ALA A 12 20.71 23.27 23.46
CA ALA A 12 19.86 24.44 23.34
C ALA A 12 18.40 24.06 23.59
N ALA A 13 17.58 25.01 24.04
CA ALA A 13 16.13 24.83 24.09
C ALA A 13 15.46 25.36 22.80
N ALA A 14 14.42 24.66 22.34
CA ALA A 14 13.60 25.10 21.22
C ALA A 14 12.67 26.28 21.56
N GLY A 15 12.38 26.47 22.84
CA GLY A 15 11.52 27.50 23.41
C GLY A 15 11.45 27.33 24.94
N PRO A 16 10.59 28.08 25.63
CA PRO A 16 10.41 27.94 27.08
C PRO A 16 10.04 26.52 27.48
N LEU A 17 10.83 25.88 28.34
CA LEU A 17 10.56 24.52 28.84
C LEU A 17 9.80 24.58 30.17
N PRO A 18 9.00 23.55 30.50
CA PRO A 18 8.13 23.57 31.67
C PRO A 18 8.91 23.42 32.99
N GLY A 19 8.26 23.83 34.09
CA GLY A 19 8.73 23.58 35.45
C GLY A 19 10.07 24.26 35.77
N GLN A 20 11.00 23.51 36.35
CA GLN A 20 12.30 24.03 36.76
C GLN A 20 13.32 24.10 35.62
N LEU A 21 12.96 23.71 34.40
CA LEU A 21 13.84 23.74 33.22
C LEU A 21 13.97 25.15 32.62
N THR A 22 14.18 26.16 33.47
CA THR A 22 14.52 27.51 33.02
C THR A 22 15.91 27.51 32.39
N VAL A 23 16.16 28.46 31.50
CA VAL A 23 17.45 28.61 30.80
C VAL A 23 18.62 28.70 31.80
N GLU A 24 18.45 29.45 32.88
CA GLU A 24 19.46 29.61 33.93
C GLU A 24 19.79 28.29 34.64
N ASN A 25 18.75 27.52 35.00
CA ASN A 25 18.92 26.22 35.64
C ASN A 25 19.60 25.23 34.68
N LEU A 26 19.22 25.23 33.41
CA LEU A 26 19.82 24.36 32.40
C LEU A 26 21.30 24.67 32.18
N LYS A 27 21.68 25.96 32.11
CA LYS A 27 23.09 26.39 32.06
C LYS A 27 23.86 25.89 33.27
N ARG A 28 23.34 26.12 34.48
CA ARG A 28 23.97 25.68 35.72
C ARG A 28 24.13 24.15 35.75
N TRP A 29 23.07 23.40 35.46
CA TRP A 29 23.05 21.95 35.58
C TRP A 29 23.86 21.24 34.49
N ALA A 30 23.90 21.79 33.27
CA ALA A 30 24.76 21.30 32.20
C ALA A 30 26.24 21.52 32.54
N SER A 31 26.61 22.73 32.99
CA SER A 31 27.99 23.09 33.33
C SER A 31 28.56 22.21 34.44
N ILE A 32 27.78 21.96 35.50
CA ILE A 32 28.14 21.05 36.60
C ILE A 32 28.51 19.65 36.07
N ARG A 33 27.89 19.21 34.97
CA ARG A 33 28.07 17.90 34.34
C ARG A 33 28.93 17.93 33.08
N LYS A 34 29.76 18.99 32.93
CA LYS A 34 30.70 19.23 31.83
C LYS A 34 30.07 19.37 30.43
N GLY A 35 28.79 19.73 30.35
CA GLY A 35 28.15 20.13 29.10
C GLY A 35 27.94 21.64 29.02
N ASP A 36 27.63 22.12 27.82
CA ASP A 36 27.39 23.53 27.54
C ASP A 36 25.93 23.75 27.16
N PHE A 37 25.33 24.82 27.68
CA PHE A 37 23.97 25.22 27.30
C PHE A 37 24.01 26.63 26.72
N VAL A 38 23.53 26.77 25.49
CA VAL A 38 23.56 28.01 24.72
C VAL A 38 22.16 28.54 24.45
N ASP A 39 22.04 29.86 24.38
CA ASP A 39 20.76 30.50 24.10
C ASP A 39 20.45 30.56 22.62
N TYR A 40 21.45 30.41 21.75
CA TYR A 40 21.32 30.42 20.29
C TYR A 40 21.14 29.00 19.72
N PHE A 41 20.86 28.91 18.42
CA PHE A 41 20.79 27.64 17.71
C PHE A 41 21.57 27.75 16.40
N ASP A 42 22.76 27.15 16.37
CA ASP A 42 23.68 27.14 15.24
C ASP A 42 24.22 25.73 14.97
N GLU A 43 25.35 25.63 14.26
CA GLU A 43 25.96 24.35 13.87
C GLU A 43 26.67 23.61 15.01
N ASP A 44 27.06 24.31 16.08
CA ASP A 44 27.78 23.73 17.21
C ASP A 44 26.83 23.00 18.17
N VAL A 45 25.55 23.37 18.13
CA VAL A 45 24.52 22.68 18.91
C VAL A 45 24.43 21.21 18.51
N THR A 46 24.52 20.34 19.50
CA THR A 46 24.39 18.88 19.32
C THR A 46 22.96 18.40 19.62
N HIS A 47 22.32 18.99 20.63
CA HIS A 47 20.98 18.59 21.08
C HIS A 47 20.05 19.80 21.21
N LEU A 48 18.87 19.67 20.63
CA LEU A 48 17.78 20.61 20.79
C LEU A 48 16.72 19.99 21.71
N LEU A 49 16.58 20.53 22.91
CA LEU A 49 15.57 20.15 23.90
C LEU A 49 14.25 20.82 23.55
N CYS A 50 13.16 20.04 23.51
CA CYS A 50 11.82 20.59 23.29
C CYS A 50 10.74 19.76 24.00
N THR A 51 9.56 20.35 24.20
CA THR A 51 8.37 19.59 24.59
C THR A 51 7.70 18.94 23.38
N ARG A 52 6.73 18.06 23.65
CA ARG A 52 5.91 17.47 22.58
C ARG A 52 5.12 18.53 21.80
N GLU A 53 4.53 19.49 22.50
CA GLU A 53 3.71 20.54 21.88
C GLU A 53 4.57 21.44 20.98
N GLN A 54 5.77 21.80 21.43
CA GLN A 54 6.71 22.61 20.64
C GLN A 54 7.14 21.91 19.36
N PHE A 55 7.40 20.61 19.44
CA PHE A 55 7.74 19.80 18.28
C PHE A 55 6.59 19.70 17.29
N ASP A 56 5.39 19.40 17.79
CA ASP A 56 4.19 19.23 16.95
C ASP A 56 3.76 20.56 16.29
N LYS A 57 3.88 21.69 17.01
CA LYS A 57 3.67 23.04 16.45
C LYS A 57 4.78 23.52 15.51
N ARG A 58 5.89 22.79 15.40
CA ARG A 58 7.08 23.17 14.62
C ARG A 58 7.54 24.59 14.89
N VAL A 59 7.78 24.91 16.16
CA VAL A 59 8.37 26.20 16.57
C VAL A 59 9.67 26.50 15.79
N PRO A 60 10.08 27.78 15.63
CA PRO A 60 11.13 28.17 14.68
C PRO A 60 12.42 27.34 14.76
N ARG A 61 12.95 27.08 15.95
CA ARG A 61 14.17 26.28 16.16
C ARG A 61 13.98 24.80 15.78
N VAL A 62 12.81 24.22 16.05
CA VAL A 62 12.48 22.86 15.61
C VAL A 62 12.39 22.81 14.09
N LYS A 63 11.72 23.78 13.47
CA LYS A 63 11.59 23.86 12.00
C LYS A 63 12.97 23.96 11.34
N ASP A 64 13.85 24.79 11.88
CA ASP A 64 15.22 24.96 11.42
C ASP A 64 16.04 23.67 11.60
N ALA A 65 16.02 23.06 12.80
CA ALA A 65 16.69 21.80 13.07
C ALA A 65 16.19 20.64 12.18
N LEU A 66 14.91 20.64 11.79
CA LEU A 66 14.36 19.68 10.83
C LEU A 66 14.85 19.96 9.41
N LYS A 67 14.96 21.22 8.99
CA LYS A 67 15.46 21.63 7.66
C LYS A 67 16.93 21.28 7.49
N ARG A 68 17.76 21.50 8.51
CA ARG A 68 19.20 21.19 8.51
C ARG A 68 19.51 19.69 8.67
N GLY A 69 18.51 18.82 8.73
CA GLY A 69 18.67 17.38 8.64
C GLY A 69 18.98 16.67 9.96
N LYS A 70 19.71 15.54 9.89
CA LYS A 70 19.87 14.59 11.00
C LYS A 70 21.04 14.89 11.95
N ARG A 71 21.82 15.94 11.69
CA ARG A 71 22.96 16.35 12.53
C ARG A 71 22.53 16.65 13.98
N PHE A 72 21.38 17.29 14.14
CA PHE A 72 20.87 17.71 15.45
C PHE A 72 19.99 16.64 16.09
N HIS A 73 20.27 16.29 17.34
CA HIS A 73 19.39 15.48 18.15
C HIS A 73 18.23 16.32 18.69
N ILE A 74 17.05 16.22 18.07
CA ILE A 74 15.82 16.81 18.62
C ILE A 74 15.22 15.82 19.62
N VAL A 75 15.32 16.13 20.90
CA VAL A 75 14.95 15.23 22.01
C VAL A 75 13.96 15.89 22.95
N HIS A 76 13.10 15.08 23.57
CA HIS A 76 12.22 15.55 24.62
C HIS A 76 13.04 16.07 25.82
N CYS A 77 12.56 17.11 26.50
CA CYS A 77 13.26 17.70 27.65
C CYS A 77 13.54 16.70 28.79
N ASP A 78 12.70 15.67 28.95
CA ASP A 78 12.89 14.59 29.92
C ASP A 78 14.23 13.85 29.74
N TRP A 79 14.79 13.82 28.54
CA TRP A 79 16.10 13.21 28.31
C TRP A 79 17.17 13.85 29.21
N PHE A 80 17.16 15.18 29.30
CA PHE A 80 18.09 15.94 30.11
C PHE A 80 17.85 15.68 31.60
N GLU A 81 16.59 15.81 32.03
CA GLU A 81 16.18 15.62 33.42
C GLU A 81 16.47 14.20 33.92
N PHE A 82 16.03 13.18 33.19
CA PHE A 82 16.25 11.79 33.57
C PHE A 82 17.72 11.39 33.50
N SER A 83 18.49 11.96 32.56
CA SER A 83 19.95 11.75 32.55
C SER A 83 20.62 12.37 33.76
N ALA A 84 20.17 13.57 34.17
CA ALA A 84 20.69 14.27 35.34
C ALA A 84 20.33 13.56 36.65
N VAL A 85 19.11 13.02 36.78
CA VAL A 85 18.64 12.25 37.93
C VAL A 85 19.37 10.90 38.03
N LYS A 86 19.50 10.17 36.92
CA LYS A 86 20.18 8.87 36.88
C LYS A 86 21.70 8.98 36.88
N ASN A 87 22.25 10.19 36.87
CA ASN A 87 23.69 10.45 36.81
C ASN A 87 24.38 9.67 35.66
N LYS A 88 23.66 9.46 34.56
CA LYS A 88 24.12 8.73 33.37
C LYS A 88 23.45 9.32 32.14
N ARG A 89 24.21 9.52 31.06
CA ARG A 89 23.63 9.93 29.77
C ARG A 89 22.72 8.82 29.24
N LEU A 90 21.43 9.08 29.18
CA LEU A 90 20.48 8.16 28.59
C LEU A 90 20.58 8.16 27.06
N PRO A 91 20.20 7.06 26.39
CA PRO A 91 20.17 7.01 24.93
C PRO A 91 19.20 8.03 24.34
N GLU A 92 19.67 8.88 23.44
CA GLU A 92 18.88 9.93 22.78
C GLU A 92 17.76 9.33 21.92
N LYS A 93 17.95 8.09 21.43
CA LYS A 93 17.03 7.38 20.53
C LYS A 93 15.62 7.23 21.12
N GLU A 94 15.51 7.02 22.44
CA GLU A 94 14.25 6.81 23.14
C GLU A 94 13.44 8.10 23.30
N PHE A 95 14.15 9.22 23.46
CA PHE A 95 13.58 10.55 23.63
C PHE A 95 13.52 11.35 22.32
N SER A 96 14.05 10.79 21.23
CA SER A 96 14.07 11.47 19.93
C SER A 96 12.65 11.70 19.43
N MET A 97 12.30 12.97 19.25
CA MET A 97 10.97 13.37 18.79
C MET A 97 10.65 12.80 17.41
N ARG A 98 11.67 12.67 16.55
CA ARG A 98 11.56 12.03 15.23
C ARG A 98 11.15 10.56 15.36
N ASN A 99 11.80 9.81 16.25
CA ASN A 99 11.50 8.39 16.45
C ASN A 99 10.12 8.18 17.08
N ILE A 100 9.76 9.01 18.07
CA ILE A 100 8.44 8.94 18.71
C ILE A 100 7.34 9.18 17.68
N LEU A 101 7.47 10.23 16.84
CA LEU A 101 6.51 10.50 15.77
C LEU A 101 6.48 9.38 14.73
N ALA A 102 7.64 8.84 14.32
CA ALA A 102 7.70 7.72 13.38
C ALA A 102 6.99 6.47 13.92
N LYS A 103 7.20 6.13 15.20
CA LYS A 103 6.51 5.02 15.88
C LYS A 103 5.00 5.24 15.94
N GLN A 104 4.53 6.44 16.28
CA GLN A 104 3.11 6.77 16.30
C GLN A 104 2.47 6.68 14.90
N ASN A 105 3.14 7.24 13.89
CA ASN A 105 2.67 7.16 12.50
C ASN A 105 2.65 5.72 11.98
N ALA A 106 3.62 4.88 12.36
CA ALA A 106 3.61 3.45 12.06
C ALA A 106 2.39 2.76 12.69
N LYS A 107 2.12 2.99 13.99
CA LYS A 107 0.93 2.46 14.66
C LYS A 107 -0.38 2.94 13.99
N ARG A 108 -0.46 4.21 13.61
CA ARG A 108 -1.63 4.77 12.91
C ARG A 108 -1.85 4.12 11.54
N ARG A 109 -0.77 3.97 10.76
CA ARG A 109 -0.81 3.28 9.46
C ARG A 109 -1.25 1.83 9.61
N GLU A 110 -0.76 1.13 10.63
CA GLU A 110 -1.13 -0.25 10.89
C GLU A 110 -2.61 -0.39 11.26
N ARG A 111 -3.12 0.45 12.16
CA ARG A 111 -4.56 0.48 12.47
C ARG A 111 -5.40 0.78 11.24
N ALA A 112 -5.01 1.79 10.45
CA ALA A 112 -5.72 2.13 9.22
C ALA A 112 -5.70 0.98 8.19
N ARG A 113 -4.60 0.23 8.12
CA ARG A 113 -4.48 -0.97 7.28
C ARG A 113 -5.45 -2.06 7.74
N ILE A 114 -5.47 -2.37 9.04
CA ILE A 114 -6.39 -3.38 9.61
C ILE A 114 -7.85 -3.01 9.36
N GLU A 115 -8.24 -1.77 9.66
CA GLU A 115 -9.62 -1.30 9.48
C GLU A 115 -10.04 -1.26 8.01
N ARG A 116 -9.12 -0.90 7.09
CA ARG A 116 -9.36 -1.02 5.65
C ARG A 116 -9.63 -2.48 5.26
N GLY A 117 -8.79 -3.40 5.74
CA GLY A 117 -8.95 -4.83 5.42
C GLY A 117 -10.27 -5.41 5.92
N LYS A 118 -10.72 -5.02 7.13
CA LYS A 118 -12.05 -5.43 7.64
C LYS A 118 -13.17 -4.96 6.72
N ARG A 119 -13.17 -3.67 6.36
CA ARG A 119 -14.15 -3.07 5.45
C ARG A 119 -14.15 -3.73 4.08
N ASP A 120 -12.96 -3.99 3.52
CA ASP A 120 -12.82 -4.67 2.23
C ASP A 120 -13.30 -6.12 2.32
N GLY A 121 -13.06 -6.81 3.44
CA GLY A 121 -13.49 -8.17 3.70
C GLY A 121 -15.01 -8.34 3.85
N GLU A 122 -15.67 -7.38 4.48
CA GLU A 122 -17.14 -7.33 4.59
C GLU A 122 -17.81 -7.11 3.22
N LYS A 123 -17.21 -6.25 2.38
CA LYS A 123 -17.77 -5.93 1.05
C LYS A 123 -17.40 -6.96 -0.02
N PHE A 124 -16.20 -7.51 0.04
CA PHE A 124 -15.62 -8.28 -1.05
C PHE A 124 -14.58 -9.31 -0.59
N VAL A 125 -13.31 -8.91 -0.41
CA VAL A 125 -12.19 -9.74 0.05
C VAL A 125 -11.23 -8.86 0.84
N ASN A 126 -10.74 -9.36 1.98
CA ASN A 126 -9.79 -8.63 2.80
C ASN A 126 -8.38 -8.66 2.16
N THR A 127 -7.99 -7.54 1.56
CA THR A 127 -6.71 -7.38 0.84
C THR A 127 -5.47 -7.44 1.75
N ASN A 128 -5.62 -7.43 3.08
CA ASN A 128 -4.49 -7.71 3.98
C ASN A 128 -4.15 -9.21 4.06
N PHE A 129 -5.12 -10.08 3.80
CA PHE A 129 -4.96 -11.53 3.89
C PHE A 129 -4.89 -12.22 2.53
N TYR A 130 -5.31 -11.55 1.46
CA TYR A 130 -5.36 -12.10 0.12
C TYR A 130 -4.76 -11.13 -0.90
N HIS A 131 -4.22 -11.69 -1.97
CA HIS A 131 -3.77 -10.96 -3.16
C HIS A 131 -4.32 -11.64 -4.42
N ILE A 132 -4.21 -10.98 -5.58
CA ILE A 132 -4.66 -11.58 -6.84
C ILE A 132 -3.72 -12.72 -7.22
N TYR A 133 -4.29 -13.89 -7.49
CA TYR A 133 -3.57 -15.07 -7.92
C TYR A 133 -2.82 -14.81 -9.23
N ARG A 134 -1.57 -15.26 -9.26
CA ARG A 134 -0.74 -15.32 -10.46
C ARG A 134 -0.38 -16.76 -10.74
N ASP A 135 -0.60 -17.22 -11.97
CA ASP A 135 -0.11 -18.54 -12.35
C ASP A 135 1.39 -18.53 -12.63
N ARG A 136 1.93 -19.70 -12.98
CA ARG A 136 3.35 -19.85 -13.29
C ARG A 136 3.78 -19.17 -14.61
N SER A 137 2.84 -18.72 -15.44
CA SER A 137 3.13 -17.88 -16.60
C SER A 137 3.13 -16.38 -16.26
N ASN A 138 2.99 -16.03 -14.97
CA ASN A 138 2.80 -14.68 -14.47
C ASN A 138 1.51 -14.01 -14.96
N PHE A 139 0.52 -14.79 -15.41
CA PHE A 139 -0.78 -14.26 -15.74
C PHE A 139 -1.54 -13.87 -14.48
N VAL A 140 -2.02 -12.64 -14.43
CA VAL A 140 -2.76 -12.08 -13.30
C VAL A 140 -4.24 -12.39 -13.49
N TYR A 141 -4.84 -13.14 -12.57
CA TYR A 141 -6.27 -13.48 -12.62
C TYR A 141 -7.16 -12.34 -12.10
N GLN A 142 -6.99 -11.16 -12.68
CA GLN A 142 -7.89 -10.02 -12.59
C GLN A 142 -8.17 -9.58 -14.03
N LEU A 143 -9.33 -9.96 -14.56
CA LEU A 143 -9.69 -9.64 -15.93
C LEU A 143 -11.06 -8.99 -16.00
N ASP A 144 -11.26 -8.27 -17.09
CA ASP A 144 -12.48 -7.56 -17.37
C ASP A 144 -13.19 -8.20 -18.56
N ILE A 145 -14.50 -8.41 -18.41
CA ILE A 145 -15.40 -8.70 -19.52
C ILE A 145 -16.41 -7.57 -19.64
N THR A 146 -16.66 -7.10 -20.85
CA THR A 146 -17.47 -5.91 -21.14
C THR A 146 -18.61 -6.23 -22.07
N ARG A 147 -19.72 -5.51 -21.94
CA ARG A 147 -20.86 -5.62 -22.85
C ARG A 147 -21.39 -4.24 -23.19
N ASP A 148 -21.53 -4.01 -24.48
CA ASP A 148 -22.10 -2.82 -25.07
C ASP A 148 -23.25 -3.27 -26.00
N ASP A 149 -24.45 -3.38 -25.43
CA ASP A 149 -25.66 -3.74 -26.18
C ASP A 149 -26.44 -2.47 -26.52
N GLU A 150 -26.15 -1.92 -27.69
CA GLU A 150 -26.80 -0.71 -28.21
C GLU A 150 -28.31 -0.91 -28.41
N ALA A 151 -28.75 -2.11 -28.80
CA ALA A 151 -30.15 -2.41 -29.08
C ALA A 151 -30.99 -2.45 -27.79
N ALA A 152 -30.42 -2.93 -26.69
CA ALA A 152 -31.06 -2.93 -25.37
C ALA A 152 -30.83 -1.61 -24.58
N GLY A 153 -30.07 -0.65 -25.12
CA GLY A 153 -29.68 0.57 -24.41
C GLY A 153 -28.73 0.32 -23.23
N GLU A 154 -28.04 -0.82 -23.22
CA GLU A 154 -27.13 -1.26 -22.16
C GLU A 154 -25.67 -1.07 -22.58
N PHE A 155 -25.17 0.16 -22.41
CA PHE A 155 -23.78 0.50 -22.76
C PHE A 155 -22.85 0.59 -21.54
N GLY A 156 -21.63 0.11 -21.70
CA GLY A 156 -20.54 0.25 -20.74
C GLY A 156 -20.65 -0.66 -19.52
N GLN A 157 -21.32 -1.81 -19.67
CA GLN A 157 -21.40 -2.80 -18.60
C GLN A 157 -20.10 -3.57 -18.48
N LYS A 158 -19.66 -3.82 -17.25
CA LYS A 158 -18.37 -4.44 -16.99
C LYS A 158 -18.44 -5.37 -15.79
N TYR A 159 -17.95 -6.59 -15.95
CA TYR A 159 -17.55 -7.46 -14.84
C TYR A 159 -16.03 -7.47 -14.72
N THR A 160 -15.51 -7.24 -13.52
CA THR A 160 -14.11 -7.52 -13.16
C THR A 160 -14.08 -8.81 -12.36
N LEU A 161 -13.52 -9.87 -12.94
CA LEU A 161 -13.42 -11.20 -12.35
C LEU A 161 -12.05 -11.30 -11.68
N CYS A 162 -12.03 -11.69 -10.39
CA CYS A 162 -10.81 -11.85 -9.62
C CYS A 162 -10.75 -13.24 -8.99
N LEU A 163 -9.63 -13.93 -9.20
CA LEU A 163 -9.23 -15.09 -8.40
C LEU A 163 -8.19 -14.63 -7.36
N TRP A 164 -8.53 -14.78 -6.09
CA TRP A 164 -7.69 -14.38 -4.97
C TRP A 164 -6.96 -15.57 -4.37
N GLU A 165 -5.74 -15.36 -3.89
CA GLU A 165 -4.91 -16.31 -3.18
C GLU A 165 -4.56 -15.75 -1.79
N SER A 166 -4.65 -16.58 -0.75
CA SER A 166 -4.30 -16.18 0.61
C SER A 166 -2.79 -16.03 0.78
N ASN A 167 -2.39 -15.10 1.64
CA ASN A 167 -0.99 -14.88 2.00
C ASN A 167 -0.44 -16.00 2.90
N ALA A 168 -1.33 -16.80 3.51
CA ALA A 168 -0.97 -17.91 4.40
C ALA A 168 -0.64 -19.18 3.60
N LYS A 169 0.13 -20.09 4.22
CA LYS A 169 0.42 -21.42 3.68
C LYS A 169 -0.20 -22.49 4.60
N PRO A 170 -0.90 -23.51 4.06
CA PRO A 170 -1.23 -23.70 2.65
C PRO A 170 -2.20 -22.63 2.11
N HIS A 171 -2.10 -22.33 0.82
CA HIS A 171 -2.91 -21.30 0.17
C HIS A 171 -4.39 -21.72 0.09
N LEU A 172 -5.26 -20.73 0.31
CA LEU A 172 -6.70 -20.81 0.07
C LEU A 172 -7.10 -19.72 -0.92
N TYR A 173 -8.21 -19.92 -1.60
CA TYR A 173 -8.60 -19.13 -2.75
C TYR A 173 -10.04 -18.62 -2.64
N TRP A 174 -10.31 -17.54 -3.36
CA TRP A 174 -11.66 -17.02 -3.58
C TRP A 174 -11.86 -16.65 -5.05
N PHE A 175 -12.95 -17.10 -5.64
CA PHE A 175 -13.49 -16.47 -6.84
C PHE A 175 -14.46 -15.37 -6.48
N THR A 176 -14.34 -14.24 -7.19
CA THR A 176 -15.22 -13.10 -7.04
C THR A 176 -15.43 -12.37 -8.36
N ALA A 177 -16.57 -11.70 -8.51
CA ALA A 177 -16.85 -10.84 -9.65
C ALA A 177 -17.44 -9.49 -9.19
N LYS A 178 -16.94 -8.39 -9.73
CA LYS A 178 -17.44 -7.04 -9.49
C LYS A 178 -18.17 -6.53 -10.72
N PHE A 179 -19.46 -6.25 -10.60
CA PHE A 179 -20.27 -5.69 -11.68
C PHE A 179 -20.37 -4.17 -11.60
N THR A 180 -20.27 -3.51 -12.75
CA THR A 180 -20.47 -2.06 -12.91
C THR A 180 -21.38 -1.83 -14.11
N LYS A 181 -22.54 -1.18 -13.90
CA LYS A 181 -23.57 -0.98 -14.94
C LYS A 181 -23.23 0.10 -15.98
N ARG A 182 -22.48 1.13 -15.58
CA ARG A 182 -22.03 2.23 -16.46
C ARG A 182 -20.59 2.56 -16.10
N LYS A 183 -19.79 2.95 -17.10
CA LYS A 183 -18.44 3.48 -16.89
C LYS A 183 -18.52 4.71 -15.97
N GLY A 184 -17.98 4.60 -14.76
CA GLY A 184 -18.02 5.65 -13.73
C GLY A 184 -19.18 5.59 -12.72
N ASN A 185 -20.03 4.54 -12.75
CA ASN A 185 -21.05 4.36 -11.71
C ASN A 185 -20.41 4.26 -10.31
N SER A 186 -21.00 4.97 -9.34
CA SER A 186 -20.49 5.11 -7.98
C SER A 186 -20.71 3.88 -7.09
N GLN A 187 -21.64 2.98 -7.44
CA GLN A 187 -21.95 1.79 -6.65
C GLN A 187 -21.83 0.49 -7.45
N PRO A 188 -20.68 -0.21 -7.37
CA PRO A 188 -20.53 -1.53 -7.95
C PRO A 188 -21.27 -2.60 -7.13
N THR A 189 -21.77 -3.63 -7.80
CA THR A 189 -22.34 -4.83 -7.17
C THR A 189 -21.27 -5.91 -7.08
N TYR A 190 -21.18 -6.60 -5.94
CA TYR A 190 -20.20 -7.65 -5.73
C TYR A 190 -20.88 -9.02 -5.71
N HIS A 191 -20.30 -9.96 -6.44
CA HIS A 191 -20.69 -11.36 -6.48
C HIS A 191 -19.57 -12.23 -5.91
N ARG A 192 -19.87 -12.96 -4.84
CA ARG A 192 -18.96 -13.90 -4.18
C ARG A 192 -19.76 -15.18 -3.90
N PRO A 193 -19.69 -16.18 -4.80
CA PRO A 193 -20.55 -17.36 -4.71
C PRO A 193 -20.18 -18.27 -3.53
N SER A 194 -18.90 -18.32 -3.18
CA SER A 194 -18.41 -19.15 -2.08
C SER A 194 -18.74 -18.51 -0.73
N VAL A 195 -19.10 -19.31 0.28
CA VAL A 195 -19.33 -18.86 1.67
C VAL A 195 -18.03 -18.80 2.48
N CYS A 196 -17.10 -19.74 2.21
CA CYS A 196 -15.79 -19.86 2.86
C CYS A 196 -14.66 -20.02 1.82
N PRO A 197 -13.40 -19.73 2.19
CA PRO A 197 -12.28 -19.90 1.28
C PRO A 197 -12.05 -21.39 1.02
N ASP A 198 -11.64 -21.74 -0.18
CA ASP A 198 -11.42 -23.16 -0.53
C ASP A 198 -10.10 -23.36 -1.29
N LYS A 199 -9.78 -24.61 -1.62
CA LYS A 199 -8.68 -24.99 -2.50
C LYS A 199 -8.84 -24.34 -3.87
N TRP A 200 -7.73 -24.32 -4.60
CA TRP A 200 -7.66 -23.65 -5.90
C TRP A 200 -8.68 -24.21 -6.92
N ARG A 201 -8.83 -25.54 -7.02
CA ARG A 201 -9.68 -26.17 -8.06
C ARG A 201 -11.15 -25.74 -7.98
N PRO A 202 -11.86 -25.88 -6.84
CA PRO A 202 -13.26 -25.42 -6.74
C PRO A 202 -13.46 -23.95 -7.11
N GLN A 203 -12.56 -23.06 -6.66
CA GLN A 203 -12.68 -21.64 -6.96
C GLN A 203 -12.40 -21.33 -8.44
N MET A 204 -11.45 -22.03 -9.05
CA MET A 204 -11.20 -21.92 -10.49
C MET A 204 -12.37 -22.44 -11.31
N ASP A 205 -13.02 -23.53 -10.89
CA ASP A 205 -14.19 -24.07 -11.58
C ASP A 205 -15.37 -23.09 -11.54
N LEU A 206 -15.61 -22.44 -10.39
CA LEU A 206 -16.59 -21.36 -10.28
C LEU A 206 -16.26 -20.15 -11.18
N PHE A 207 -14.98 -19.79 -11.28
CA PHE A 207 -14.53 -18.74 -12.18
C PHE A 207 -14.80 -19.09 -13.65
N MET A 208 -14.44 -20.29 -14.09
CA MET A 208 -14.62 -20.74 -15.48
C MET A 208 -16.10 -20.88 -15.82
N GLU A 209 -16.91 -21.38 -14.90
CA GLU A 209 -18.37 -21.47 -15.04
C GLU A 209 -18.99 -20.08 -15.21
N PHE A 210 -18.64 -19.13 -14.33
CA PHE A 210 -19.14 -17.76 -14.42
C PHE A 210 -18.73 -17.09 -15.74
N PHE A 211 -17.47 -17.27 -16.16
CA PHE A 211 -16.99 -16.76 -17.44
C PHE A 211 -17.80 -17.34 -18.61
N ARG A 212 -18.01 -18.66 -18.64
CA ARG A 212 -18.78 -19.33 -19.70
C ARG A 212 -20.22 -18.85 -19.74
N VAL A 213 -20.88 -18.72 -18.59
CA VAL A 213 -22.27 -18.25 -18.52
C VAL A 213 -22.41 -16.81 -19.03
N LYS A 214 -21.44 -15.94 -18.75
CA LYS A 214 -21.51 -14.52 -19.16
C LYS A 214 -21.07 -14.26 -20.60
N THR A 215 -20.10 -15.03 -21.10
CA THR A 215 -19.49 -14.81 -22.42
C THR A 215 -20.00 -15.80 -23.47
N GLY A 216 -20.54 -16.95 -23.07
CA GLY A 216 -20.85 -18.07 -23.97
C GLY A 216 -19.62 -18.86 -24.42
N VAL A 217 -18.41 -18.46 -23.98
CA VAL A 217 -17.13 -19.05 -24.40
C VAL A 217 -16.52 -19.86 -23.26
N PRO A 218 -16.11 -21.12 -23.47
CA PRO A 218 -15.32 -21.86 -22.50
C PRO A 218 -14.01 -21.13 -22.16
N TRP A 219 -13.56 -21.19 -20.91
CA TRP A 219 -12.34 -20.49 -20.49
C TRP A 219 -11.11 -20.86 -21.34
N GLU A 220 -11.03 -22.12 -21.77
CA GLU A 220 -9.96 -22.66 -22.61
C GLU A 220 -9.91 -22.03 -24.00
N ASP A 221 -11.05 -21.53 -24.48
CA ASP A 221 -11.24 -20.94 -25.81
C ASP A 221 -11.27 -19.41 -25.76
N ARG A 222 -10.97 -18.81 -24.60
CA ARG A 222 -11.04 -17.35 -24.35
C ARG A 222 -10.22 -16.50 -25.33
N VAL A 223 -9.16 -17.06 -25.93
CA VAL A 223 -8.33 -16.36 -26.92
C VAL A 223 -8.85 -16.62 -28.33
N THR A 224 -9.09 -17.89 -28.67
CA THR A 224 -9.60 -18.32 -29.98
C THR A 224 -10.93 -17.63 -30.34
N LEU A 225 -11.85 -17.52 -29.38
CA LEU A 225 -13.19 -16.97 -29.55
C LEU A 225 -13.35 -15.58 -28.92
N ALA A 226 -12.23 -14.89 -28.67
CA ALA A 226 -12.28 -13.52 -28.17
C ALA A 226 -13.02 -12.61 -29.16
N MET A 227 -13.99 -11.82 -28.68
CA MET A 227 -14.75 -10.87 -29.48
C MET A 227 -15.55 -11.48 -30.66
N THR A 228 -15.84 -12.78 -30.65
CA THR A 228 -16.62 -13.44 -31.73
C THR A 228 -18.09 -13.61 -31.40
N MET A 229 -18.50 -13.37 -30.15
CA MET A 229 -19.86 -13.65 -29.69
C MET A 229 -20.82 -12.49 -30.02
N PRO A 230 -22.13 -12.75 -30.17
CA PRO A 230 -23.12 -11.69 -30.40
C PRO A 230 -23.23 -10.67 -29.25
N SER A 231 -23.77 -9.48 -29.55
CA SER A 231 -23.90 -8.33 -28.63
C SER A 231 -24.53 -8.62 -27.24
N PRO A 232 -25.51 -9.55 -27.09
CA PRO A 232 -26.07 -9.88 -25.78
C PRO A 232 -25.07 -10.48 -24.78
N TYR A 233 -23.97 -11.07 -25.26
CA TYR A 233 -22.93 -11.69 -24.44
C TYR A 233 -21.84 -10.69 -24.04
N PHE A 234 -21.23 -10.92 -22.88
CA PHE A 234 -20.02 -10.19 -22.49
C PHE A 234 -18.83 -10.65 -23.32
N GLN A 235 -18.01 -9.71 -23.76
CA GLN A 235 -16.81 -9.95 -24.53
C GLN A 235 -15.58 -9.88 -23.62
N TYR A 236 -14.61 -10.75 -23.89
CA TYR A 236 -13.29 -10.72 -23.25
C TYR A 236 -12.26 -10.20 -24.25
N GLU A 237 -11.40 -9.31 -23.79
CA GLU A 237 -10.25 -8.82 -24.54
C GLU A 237 -8.96 -9.42 -23.98
N PRO A 238 -8.24 -10.26 -24.75
CA PRO A 238 -6.98 -10.84 -24.30
C PRO A 238 -5.88 -9.77 -24.22
N PRO A 239 -4.95 -9.89 -23.26
CA PRO A 239 -3.80 -8.99 -23.18
C PRO A 239 -2.97 -8.97 -24.48
N THR A 240 -2.63 -7.77 -24.94
CA THR A 240 -1.78 -7.54 -26.12
C THR A 240 -0.32 -7.25 -25.74
N GLY A 241 0.57 -7.24 -26.75
CA GLY A 241 1.97 -6.84 -26.58
C GLY A 241 2.85 -7.87 -25.85
N GLY A 242 2.69 -9.15 -26.16
CA GLY A 242 3.50 -10.24 -25.57
C GLY A 242 3.22 -10.53 -24.10
N LYS A 243 2.17 -9.93 -23.52
CA LYS A 243 1.72 -10.22 -22.16
C LYS A 243 1.22 -11.67 -22.07
N PRO A 244 1.39 -12.32 -20.91
CA PRO A 244 0.93 -13.70 -20.74
C PRO A 244 -0.59 -13.79 -20.94
N LEU A 245 -1.05 -14.88 -21.55
CA LEU A 245 -2.48 -15.17 -21.75
C LEU A 245 -3.04 -16.12 -20.69
N GLY A 246 -2.20 -16.57 -19.76
CA GLY A 246 -2.53 -17.53 -18.73
C GLY A 246 -2.54 -18.98 -19.20
N ARG A 247 -2.56 -19.89 -18.25
CA ARG A 247 -2.62 -21.34 -18.51
C ARG A 247 -4.00 -21.80 -18.97
N ARG A 248 -4.08 -23.08 -19.39
CA ARG A 248 -5.31 -23.73 -19.85
C ARG A 248 -5.90 -23.04 -21.08
N LEU A 249 -5.08 -22.79 -22.09
CA LEU A 249 -5.62 -22.60 -23.44
C LEU A 249 -5.84 -23.98 -24.06
N ARG A 250 -6.84 -24.11 -24.93
CA ARG A 250 -7.08 -25.36 -25.66
C ARG A 250 -5.90 -25.74 -26.55
N PHE A 251 -5.32 -24.74 -27.19
CA PHE A 251 -4.15 -24.86 -28.07
C PHE A 251 -3.05 -23.89 -27.62
N ASP A 252 -1.92 -23.88 -28.32
CA ASP A 252 -0.87 -22.90 -28.08
C ASP A 252 -1.35 -21.46 -28.37
N SER A 253 -0.67 -20.49 -27.77
CA SER A 253 -1.10 -19.09 -27.84
C SER A 253 -1.10 -18.51 -29.25
N GLU A 254 -0.13 -18.92 -30.07
CA GLU A 254 0.04 -18.40 -31.43
C GLU A 254 -1.08 -18.92 -32.34
N TYR A 255 -1.35 -20.23 -32.27
CA TYR A 255 -2.46 -20.86 -32.97
C TYR A 255 -3.81 -20.26 -32.55
N CYS A 256 -4.04 -20.09 -31.24
CA CYS A 256 -5.27 -19.46 -30.74
C CYS A 256 -5.47 -18.04 -31.30
N GLN A 257 -4.41 -17.25 -31.41
CA GLN A 257 -4.47 -15.90 -31.96
C GLN A 257 -4.67 -15.90 -33.48
N GLN A 258 -4.00 -16.79 -34.21
CA GLN A 258 -4.19 -16.99 -35.64
C GLN A 258 -5.66 -17.30 -35.97
N ILE A 259 -6.23 -18.32 -35.31
CA ILE A 259 -7.62 -18.72 -35.54
C ILE A 259 -8.58 -17.57 -35.18
N ASN A 260 -8.30 -16.82 -34.12
CA ASN A 260 -9.12 -15.65 -33.78
C ASN A 260 -9.07 -14.58 -34.87
N ALA A 261 -7.89 -14.31 -35.44
CA ALA A 261 -7.73 -13.37 -36.53
C ALA A 261 -8.50 -13.83 -37.77
N GLU A 262 -8.41 -15.11 -38.15
CA GLU A 262 -9.16 -15.70 -39.26
C GLU A 262 -10.68 -15.57 -39.06
N LEU A 263 -11.20 -15.92 -37.88
CA LEU A 263 -12.63 -15.79 -37.56
C LEU A 263 -13.14 -14.35 -37.61
N ARG A 264 -12.26 -13.37 -37.34
CA ARG A 264 -12.58 -11.94 -37.34
C ARG A 264 -12.23 -11.23 -38.64
N GLY A 265 -11.66 -11.94 -39.62
CA GLY A 265 -11.18 -11.35 -40.88
C GLY A 265 -10.04 -10.35 -40.70
N LEU A 266 -9.21 -10.51 -39.66
CA LEU A 266 -8.06 -9.67 -39.38
C LEU A 266 -6.78 -10.27 -40.01
N PRO A 267 -5.81 -9.43 -40.40
CA PRO A 267 -4.52 -9.93 -40.92
C PRO A 267 -3.73 -10.65 -39.82
N TRP A 268 -3.05 -11.74 -40.20
CA TRP A 268 -2.15 -12.51 -39.34
C TRP A 268 -0.82 -12.81 -40.06
N PRO A 269 0.36 -12.57 -39.45
CA PRO A 269 0.57 -11.97 -38.12
C PRO A 269 0.09 -10.50 -38.07
N PRO A 270 -0.15 -9.94 -36.87
CA PRO A 270 -0.60 -8.55 -36.72
C PRO A 270 0.40 -7.62 -37.41
N VAL A 271 -0.10 -6.67 -38.20
CA VAL A 271 0.76 -5.64 -38.81
C VAL A 271 1.47 -4.92 -37.66
N GLU A 272 2.80 -4.93 -37.63
CA GLU A 272 3.56 -4.17 -36.65
C GLU A 272 3.19 -2.69 -36.84
N GLU A 273 2.41 -2.13 -35.91
CA GLU A 273 2.23 -0.69 -35.82
C GLU A 273 3.61 -0.10 -35.54
N ALA A 274 4.23 0.51 -36.56
CA ALA A 274 5.45 1.29 -36.40
C ALA A 274 5.21 2.34 -35.31
N GLN A 275 6.01 2.26 -34.25
CA GLN A 275 5.98 3.16 -33.09
C GLN A 275 6.13 4.63 -33.48
#